data_AF-A0A444JFZ5-F1
#
_entry.id   AF-A0A444JFZ5-F1
#
_cell.length_a   1.000
_cell.length_b   1.000
_cell.length_c   1.000
_cell.angle_alpha   90.00
_cell.angle_beta   90.00
_cell.angle_gamma   90.00
#
_symmetry.space_group_name_H-M   'P 1'
#
loop_
_entity.id
_entity.type
_entity.pdbx_description
1 polymer ?
#
loop_
_entity_poly.entity_id
_entity_poly.type
_entity_poly.pdbx_seq_one_letter_code
_entity_poly.pdbx_strand_id
1 'polypeptide(L)'
;MNSWKNYAKSVFGAVLFASLLVAAPLSLATAEETAESGDTAAKALVEKKCSVCHSIDRAYGASKNHSEWVQTVEKMMRYSDRMDFLNQKEKEIVIDFLANRKSSQADSEK
;
A
#
# COMPACT_ATOMS: atom_id res chain seq x y z
N MET A 1 43.69 10.04 -10.12
CA MET A 1 43.29 8.68 -9.72
C MET A 1 42.47 8.01 -10.84
N ASN A 2 43.04 6.99 -11.48
CA ASN A 2 42.49 5.64 -11.74
C ASN A 2 40.94 5.58 -11.85
N SER A 3 40.32 5.52 -13.02
CA SER A 3 40.28 4.42 -14.02
C SER A 3 39.69 3.10 -13.51
N TRP A 4 38.72 2.59 -14.30
CA TRP A 4 38.21 1.20 -14.40
C TRP A 4 36.83 0.93 -13.78
N LYS A 5 35.95 0.38 -14.64
CA LYS A 5 34.71 -0.42 -14.43
C LYS A 5 33.48 0.39 -14.88
N ASN A 6 32.87 0.22 -16.06
CA ASN A 6 32.74 -0.99 -16.88
C ASN A 6 32.59 -0.63 -18.37
N TYR A 7 33.42 -1.31 -19.17
CA TYR A 7 33.30 -1.42 -20.63
C TYR A 7 32.16 -2.38 -20.97
N ALA A 8 31.03 -1.88 -21.44
CA ALA A 8 30.11 -2.67 -22.25
C ALA A 8 30.45 -2.40 -23.72
N LYS A 9 31.38 -3.20 -24.25
CA LYS A 9 31.64 -3.29 -25.69
C LYS A 9 30.52 -4.14 -26.29
N SER A 10 29.76 -3.61 -27.26
CA SER A 10 29.41 -4.38 -28.47
C SER A 10 28.62 -3.54 -29.50
N VAL A 11 29.30 -3.29 -30.62
CA VAL A 11 28.80 -3.19 -32.01
C VAL A 11 27.50 -2.41 -32.28
N PHE A 12 27.63 -1.11 -32.51
CA PHE A 12 26.73 -0.39 -33.42
C PHE A 12 27.27 -0.52 -34.85
N GLY A 13 26.90 -1.64 -35.49
CA GLY A 13 27.06 -1.82 -36.93
C GLY A 13 26.04 -0.94 -37.67
N ALA A 14 26.53 -0.14 -38.60
CA ALA A 14 25.71 0.64 -39.52
C ALA A 14 24.84 -0.29 -40.38
N VAL A 15 23.52 -0.13 -40.30
CA VAL A 15 22.57 -0.64 -41.29
C VAL A 15 21.53 0.44 -41.55
N LEU A 16 21.75 1.19 -42.63
CA LEU A 16 20.77 2.06 -43.27
C LEU A 16 19.64 1.17 -43.81
N PHE A 17 18.48 1.16 -43.17
CA PHE A 17 17.27 0.57 -43.75
C PHE A 17 16.08 1.52 -43.60
N ALA A 18 15.70 2.04 -44.75
CA ALA A 18 14.42 2.53 -45.22
C ALA A 18 13.22 2.52 -44.25
N SER A 19 12.52 3.65 -44.27
CA SER A 19 11.15 3.88 -43.80
C SER A 19 10.25 2.65 -43.87
N LEU A 20 9.70 2.25 -42.72
CA LEU A 20 8.43 1.55 -42.61
C LEU A 20 7.56 2.27 -41.59
N LEU A 21 6.39 2.71 -42.05
CA LEU A 21 5.31 3.28 -41.25
C LEU A 21 4.89 2.28 -40.16
N VAL A 22 5.30 2.52 -38.91
CA VAL A 22 4.65 1.88 -37.76
C VAL A 22 3.49 2.77 -37.34
N ALA A 23 2.28 2.41 -37.79
CA ALA A 23 1.07 2.85 -37.12
C ALA A 23 1.07 2.23 -35.71
N ALA A 24 1.44 3.03 -34.71
CA ALA A 24 1.40 2.59 -33.32
C ALA A 24 -0.08 2.51 -32.88
N PRO A 25 -0.61 1.34 -32.51
CA PRO A 25 -1.95 1.24 -31.95
C PRO A 25 -2.02 1.95 -30.60
N LEU A 26 -3.11 2.69 -30.44
CA LEU A 26 -3.58 3.39 -29.25
C LEU A 26 -3.49 2.46 -28.02
N SER A 27 -2.46 2.65 -27.18
CA SER A 27 -2.40 1.98 -25.88
C SER A 27 -3.29 2.74 -24.90
N LEU A 28 -4.54 2.32 -24.76
CA LEU A 28 -5.31 2.60 -23.54
C LEU A 28 -4.58 1.86 -22.41
N ALA A 29 -3.78 2.59 -21.64
CA ALA A 29 -3.29 2.10 -20.37
C ALA A 29 -4.49 1.85 -19.46
N THR A 30 -4.82 0.58 -19.26
CA THR A 30 -5.75 0.13 -18.22
C THR A 30 -5.12 0.47 -16.87
N ALA A 31 -5.50 1.63 -16.30
CA ALA A 31 -5.20 2.00 -14.92
C ALA A 31 -6.16 1.24 -13.99
N GLU A 32 -5.95 -0.06 -13.88
CA GLU A 32 -6.71 -0.93 -12.97
C GLU A 32 -5.76 -1.78 -12.11
N GLU A 33 -4.74 -1.12 -11.54
CA GLU A 33 -3.84 -1.73 -10.55
C GLU A 33 -3.50 -0.70 -9.45
N THR A 34 -4.50 -0.28 -8.67
CA THR A 34 -4.25 0.56 -7.48
C THR A 34 -5.09 0.13 -6.27
N ALA A 35 -6.21 -0.59 -6.47
CA ALA A 35 -7.11 -0.95 -5.38
C ALA A 35 -6.56 -2.11 -4.52
N GLU A 36 -6.01 -3.17 -5.13
CA GLU A 36 -5.56 -4.35 -4.37
C GLU A 36 -4.26 -4.08 -3.56
N SER A 37 -3.34 -3.31 -4.14
CA SER A 37 -2.10 -2.89 -3.47
C SER A 37 -2.36 -1.89 -2.33
N GLY A 38 -3.42 -1.09 -2.42
CA GLY A 38 -3.84 -0.17 -1.37
C GLY A 38 -4.34 -0.87 -0.11
N ASP A 39 -5.22 -1.87 -0.27
CA ASP A 39 -5.80 -2.61 0.86
C ASP A 39 -4.76 -3.42 1.63
N THR A 40 -3.81 -4.05 0.92
CA THR A 40 -2.71 -4.79 1.56
C THR A 40 -1.79 -3.86 2.37
N ALA A 41 -1.47 -2.68 1.85
CA ALA A 41 -0.68 -1.68 2.56
C ALA A 41 -1.42 -1.12 3.80
N ALA A 42 -2.72 -0.87 3.69
CA ALA A 42 -3.54 -0.40 4.80
C ALA A 42 -3.65 -1.46 5.90
N LYS A 43 -3.86 -2.74 5.53
CA LYS A 43 -3.83 -3.87 6.46
C LYS A 43 -2.49 -3.94 7.21
N ALA A 44 -1.38 -3.88 6.48
CA ALA A 44 -0.05 -3.93 7.08
C ALA A 44 0.21 -2.76 8.05
N LEU A 45 -0.26 -1.55 7.72
CA LEU A 45 -0.17 -0.40 8.61
C LEU A 45 -0.94 -0.64 9.92
N VAL A 46 -2.17 -1.14 9.83
CA VAL A 46 -3.02 -1.47 10.99
C VAL A 46 -2.36 -2.54 11.85
N GLU A 47 -1.91 -3.65 11.27
CA GLU A 47 -1.24 -4.72 12.01
C GLU A 47 0.04 -4.22 12.68
N LYS A 48 0.84 -3.40 12.00
CA LYS A 48 2.09 -2.85 12.54
C LYS A 48 1.85 -1.87 13.70
N LYS A 49 0.84 -1.01 13.60
CA LYS A 49 0.62 0.07 14.58
C LYS A 49 -0.25 -0.38 15.74
N CYS A 50 -1.30 -1.14 15.48
CA CYS A 50 -2.34 -1.45 16.48
C CYS A 50 -2.06 -2.73 17.29
N SER A 51 -1.08 -3.55 16.91
CA SER A 51 -0.63 -4.73 17.69
C SER A 51 0.41 -4.42 18.77
N VAL A 52 0.92 -3.18 18.83
CA VAL A 52 2.07 -2.79 19.66
C VAL A 52 1.73 -2.77 21.16
N CYS A 53 0.47 -2.54 21.52
CA CYS A 53 0.04 -2.42 22.92
C CYS A 53 -0.86 -3.57 23.39
N HIS A 54 -1.59 -4.22 22.48
CA HIS A 54 -2.48 -5.35 22.75
C HIS A 54 -2.77 -6.11 21.45
N SER A 55 -3.39 -7.29 21.53
CA SER A 55 -3.74 -8.06 20.32
C SER A 55 -4.57 -7.23 19.33
N ILE A 56 -4.27 -7.42 18.04
CA ILE A 56 -5.02 -6.84 16.92
C ILE A 56 -6.44 -7.40 16.81
N ASP A 57 -6.69 -8.58 17.40
CA ASP A 57 -8.00 -9.24 17.39
C ASP A 57 -9.10 -8.36 18.00
N ARG A 58 -8.75 -7.45 18.92
CA ARG A 58 -9.71 -6.49 19.48
C ARG A 58 -10.24 -5.52 18.43
N ALA A 59 -9.39 -5.08 17.50
CA ALA A 59 -9.81 -4.27 16.38
C ALA A 59 -10.55 -5.13 15.36
N TYR A 60 -10.04 -6.34 15.08
CA TYR A 60 -10.62 -7.19 14.06
C TYR A 60 -11.94 -7.87 14.45
N GLY A 61 -12.21 -8.05 15.73
CA GLY A 61 -13.49 -8.55 16.24
C GLY A 61 -14.55 -7.46 16.44
N ALA A 62 -14.23 -6.18 16.23
CA ALA A 62 -15.18 -5.09 16.40
C ALA A 62 -15.95 -4.81 15.10
N SER A 63 -17.28 -4.66 15.24
CA SER A 63 -18.15 -4.11 14.19
C SER A 63 -18.51 -2.68 14.56
N LYS A 64 -17.98 -1.72 13.81
CA LYS A 64 -18.11 -0.27 14.06
C LYS A 64 -18.25 0.44 12.73
N ASN A 65 -19.06 1.49 12.69
CA ASN A 65 -19.11 2.42 11.56
C ASN A 65 -17.90 3.38 11.58
N HIS A 66 -17.77 4.19 10.53
CA HIS A 66 -16.65 5.13 10.38
C HIS A 66 -16.50 6.09 11.57
N SER A 67 -17.58 6.72 12.01
CA SER A 67 -17.56 7.67 13.15
C SER A 67 -17.16 6.98 14.47
N GLU A 68 -17.59 5.75 14.68
CA GLU A 68 -17.20 4.95 15.85
C GLU A 68 -15.71 4.55 15.79
N TRP A 69 -15.18 4.31 14.60
CA TRP A 69 -13.76 4.07 14.39
C TRP A 69 -12.91 5.30 14.63
N VAL A 70 -13.34 6.50 14.17
CA VAL A 70 -12.67 7.77 14.49
C VAL A 70 -12.46 7.91 15.99
N GLN A 71 -13.54 7.76 16.77
CA GLN A 71 -13.49 7.87 18.23
C GLN A 71 -12.58 6.79 18.85
N THR A 72 -12.64 5.56 18.32
CA THR A 72 -11.84 4.44 18.83
C THR A 72 -10.35 4.67 18.58
N VAL A 73 -9.96 5.05 17.37
CA VAL A 73 -8.56 5.30 17.00
C VAL A 73 -8.00 6.48 17.79
N GLU A 74 -8.75 7.57 17.94
CA GLU A 74 -8.34 8.71 18.77
C GLU A 74 -8.13 8.33 20.23
N LYS A 75 -9.02 7.50 20.79
CA LYS A 75 -8.87 6.98 22.14
C LYS A 75 -7.60 6.15 22.28
N MET A 76 -7.30 5.28 21.31
CA MET A 76 -6.08 4.46 21.35
C MET A 76 -4.81 5.30 21.18
N MET A 77 -4.82 6.33 20.33
CA MET A 77 -3.71 7.27 20.20
C MET A 77 -3.40 7.96 21.55
N ARG A 78 -4.43 8.38 22.30
CA ARG A 78 -4.26 8.95 23.64
C ARG A 78 -3.68 7.98 24.67
N TYR A 79 -3.85 6.66 24.48
CA TYR A 79 -3.27 5.63 25.35
C TYR A 79 -1.87 5.18 24.94
N SER A 80 -1.39 5.56 23.75
CA SER A 80 -0.14 5.02 23.21
C SER A 80 1.14 5.63 23.81
N ASP A 81 1.03 6.61 24.70
CA ASP A 81 2.10 7.46 25.26
C ASP A 81 3.04 8.12 24.23
N ARG A 82 2.80 7.91 22.92
CA ARG A 82 3.59 8.40 21.79
C ARG A 82 2.83 9.49 21.05
N MET A 83 3.40 10.69 20.99
CA MET A 83 2.78 11.82 20.28
C MET A 83 2.68 11.61 18.76
N ASP A 84 3.51 10.73 18.21
CA ASP A 84 3.64 10.44 16.77
C ASP A 84 3.14 9.03 16.39
N PHE A 85 2.30 8.41 17.23
CA PHE A 85 1.83 7.05 17.01
C PHE A 85 1.22 6.84 15.62
N LEU A 86 0.35 7.75 15.19
CA LEU A 86 -0.15 7.86 13.81
C LEU A 86 -0.09 9.33 13.40
N ASN A 87 0.45 9.61 12.21
CA ASN A 87 0.25 10.91 11.59
C ASN A 87 -1.16 11.02 10.96
N GLN A 88 -1.54 12.21 10.49
CA GLN A 88 -2.89 12.46 9.97
C GLN A 88 -3.28 11.52 8.81
N LYS A 89 -2.37 11.28 7.87
CA LYS A 89 -2.61 10.39 6.73
C LYS A 89 -2.73 8.93 7.16
N GLU A 90 -1.85 8.48 8.07
CA GLU A 90 -1.92 7.12 8.61
C GLU A 90 -3.24 6.91 9.38
N LYS A 91 -3.69 7.91 10.14
CA LYS A 91 -4.97 7.87 10.87
C LYS A 91 -6.16 7.68 9.92
N GLU A 92 -6.21 8.44 8.82
CA GLU A 92 -7.26 8.31 7.81
C GLU A 92 -7.27 6.91 7.18
N ILE A 93 -6.10 6.41 6.74
CA ILE A 93 -5.97 5.06 6.17
C ILE A 93 -6.45 3.98 7.14
N VAL A 94 -6.05 4.08 8.41
CA VAL A 94 -6.45 3.12 9.46
C VAL A 94 -7.96 3.14 9.67
N ILE A 95 -8.58 4.32 9.77
CA ILE A 95 -10.02 4.46 10.00
C ILE A 95 -10.80 3.92 8.80
N ASP A 96 -10.41 4.30 7.58
CA ASP A 96 -11.09 3.89 6.36
C ASP A 96 -11.00 2.38 6.15
N PHE A 97 -9.83 1.79 6.37
CA PHE A 97 -9.65 0.34 6.31
C PHE A 97 -10.53 -0.39 7.34
N LEU A 98 -10.51 0.05 8.59
CA LEU A 98 -11.27 -0.58 9.66
C LEU A 98 -12.80 -0.43 9.48
N ALA A 99 -13.25 0.69 8.92
CA ALA A 99 -14.67 0.96 8.68
C ALA A 99 -15.23 0.22 7.46
N ASN A 100 -14.41 0.00 6.42
CA ASN A 100 -14.86 -0.59 5.16
C ASN A 100 -14.50 -2.07 5.01
N ARG A 101 -13.82 -2.68 6.00
CA ARG A 101 -13.56 -4.11 5.97
C ARG A 101 -14.87 -4.89 5.99
N LYS A 102 -15.06 -5.76 5.00
CA LYS A 102 -16.06 -6.82 5.07
C LYS A 102 -15.59 -7.78 6.19
N SER A 103 -16.50 -8.24 7.04
CA SER A 103 -16.22 -9.14 8.17
C SER A 103 -15.66 -10.52 7.78
N SER A 104 -15.28 -10.73 6.52
CA SER A 104 -14.78 -11.98 5.95
C SER A 104 -13.24 -12.09 5.97
N GLN A 105 -12.67 -12.12 7.19
CA GLN A 105 -11.52 -12.99 7.47
C GLN A 105 -11.89 -13.95 8.63
N ALA A 106 -13.14 -14.42 8.64
CA ALA A 106 -13.42 -15.78 9.08
C ALA A 106 -13.09 -16.68 7.87
N ASP A 107 -12.34 -17.76 8.10
CA ASP A 107 -12.02 -18.82 7.13
C ASP A 107 -10.83 -18.56 6.20
N SER A 108 -9.61 -18.53 6.75
CA SER A 108 -8.45 -19.05 6.02
C SER A 108 -7.44 -19.70 6.96
N GLU A 109 -7.91 -20.58 7.84
CA GLU A 109 -7.11 -21.72 8.31
C GLU A 109 -8.08 -22.81 8.79
N LYS A 110 -8.41 -23.71 7.86
CA LYS A 110 -8.89 -25.05 8.18
C LYS A 110 -7.76 -26.01 7.84
#